data_AF-A0A537J1M2-F1
#
_entry.id   AF-A0A537J1M2-F1
#
_cell.length_a   1.000
_cell.length_b   1.000
_cell.length_c   1.000
_cell.angle_alpha   90.00
_cell.angle_beta   90.00
_cell.angle_gamma   90.00
#
_symmetry.space_group_name_H-M   'P 1'
#
loop_
_entity.id
_entity.type
_entity.pdbx_description
1 polymer ?
#
loop_
_entity_poly.entity_id
_entity_poly.type
_entity_poly.pdbx_seq_one_letter_code
_entity_poly.pdbx_strand_id
1 'polypeptide(L)'
;KVILTRNIGFADKEAKKPITSETAFEIGSLTKQFTAAATMLLVEEERLSLDDRILSYLDSTSGNWSAITVRQLLTHTSGIKDYTGVKELKEKMKQEFLDPKEVIQVMQALPLN
;
A
#
# COMPACT_ATOMS: atom_id res chain seq x y z
N LYS A 1 15.65 -15.92 19.64
CA LYS A 1 16.45 -15.15 20.63
C LYS A 1 17.24 -14.09 19.87
N VAL A 2 17.12 -12.81 20.23
CA VAL A 2 17.97 -11.77 19.65
C VAL A 2 19.42 -12.02 20.06
N ILE A 3 20.34 -12.04 19.10
CA ILE A 3 21.77 -12.32 19.32
C ILE A 3 22.63 -11.05 19.30
N LEU A 4 22.14 -9.97 18.70
CA LEU A 4 22.80 -8.66 18.66
C LEU A 4 21.78 -7.55 18.42
N THR A 5 21.94 -6.43 19.13
CA THR A 5 21.27 -5.16 18.84
C THR A 5 22.30 -4.04 18.96
N ARG A 6 22.37 -3.18 17.94
CA ARG A 6 23.22 -1.98 17.95
C ARG A 6 22.48 -0.84 17.25
N ASN A 7 22.59 0.36 17.82
CA ASN A 7 22.09 1.60 17.24
C ASN A 7 23.30 2.48 16.93
N ILE A 8 23.43 2.94 15.69
CA ILE A 8 24.62 3.66 15.22
C ILE A 8 24.16 4.85 14.37
N GLY A 9 24.74 6.02 14.63
CA GLY A 9 24.48 7.24 13.86
C GLY A 9 23.45 8.17 14.50
N PHE A 10 22.94 9.09 13.71
CA PHE A 10 22.03 10.15 14.15
C PHE A 10 20.70 10.07 13.42
N ALA A 11 19.60 10.14 14.17
CA ALA A 11 18.24 10.28 13.66
C ALA A 11 18.01 11.68 13.06
N ASP A 12 18.72 12.68 13.58
CA ASP A 12 18.81 14.02 13.04
C ASP A 12 20.28 14.45 13.03
N LYS A 13 20.81 14.71 11.84
CA LYS A 13 22.23 15.07 11.65
C LYS A 13 22.53 16.49 12.14
N GLU A 14 21.61 17.43 11.96
CA GLU A 14 21.80 18.84 12.32
C GLU A 14 21.69 19.01 13.83
N ALA A 15 20.66 18.42 14.43
CA ALA A 15 20.47 18.42 15.88
C ALA A 15 21.40 17.45 16.61
N LYS A 16 22.20 16.65 15.87
CA LYS A 16 23.03 15.55 16.41
C LYS A 16 22.24 14.61 17.32
N LYS A 17 20.98 14.35 17.00
CA LYS A 17 20.11 13.46 17.79
C LYS A 17 20.50 12.01 17.50
N PRO A 18 20.99 11.22 18.47
CA PRO A 18 21.41 9.85 18.22
C PRO A 18 20.23 8.94 17.88
N ILE A 19 20.50 7.86 17.13
CA ILE A 19 19.53 6.76 16.96
C ILE A 19 19.49 5.93 18.25
N THR A 20 18.28 5.59 18.70
CA THR A 20 18.02 4.70 19.83
C THR A 20 17.11 3.54 19.38
N SER A 21 16.86 2.56 20.26
CA SER A 21 15.94 1.44 20.00
C SER A 21 14.49 1.87 19.76
N GLU A 22 14.16 3.11 20.14
CA GLU A 22 12.84 3.72 20.09
C GLU A 22 12.71 4.70 18.91
N THR A 23 13.78 4.88 18.12
CA THR A 23 13.74 5.74 16.93
C THR A 23 12.85 5.10 15.87
N ALA A 24 11.77 5.80 15.52
CA ALA A 24 10.89 5.39 14.43
C ALA A 24 11.51 5.74 13.07
N PHE A 25 11.39 4.81 12.12
CA PHE A 25 11.74 5.00 10.72
C PHE A 25 10.53 4.68 9.84
N GLU A 26 10.40 5.38 8.72
CA GLU A 26 9.47 4.98 7.68
C GLU A 26 9.93 3.67 7.06
N ILE A 27 9.10 2.62 7.18
CA ILE A 27 9.43 1.28 6.66
C ILE A 27 9.01 1.09 5.19
N GLY A 28 8.38 2.10 4.59
CA GLY A 28 8.00 2.13 3.18
C GLY A 28 7.21 0.89 2.75
N SER A 29 7.68 0.21 1.71
CA SER A 29 7.00 -0.97 1.15
C SER A 29 6.88 -2.16 2.11
N LEU A 30 7.61 -2.21 3.23
CA LEU A 30 7.39 -3.25 4.26
C LEU A 30 5.98 -3.19 4.85
N THR A 31 5.32 -2.02 4.80
CA THR A 31 3.91 -1.87 5.19
C THR A 31 2.98 -2.85 4.45
N LYS A 32 3.30 -3.26 3.22
CA LYS A 32 2.48 -4.22 2.44
C LYS A 32 2.32 -5.58 3.11
N GLN A 33 3.32 -6.03 3.90
CA GLN A 33 3.22 -7.28 4.65
C GLN A 33 2.15 -7.19 5.74
N PHE A 34 2.02 -6.03 6.39
CA PHE A 34 0.97 -5.78 7.38
C PHE A 34 -0.41 -5.72 6.72
N THR A 35 -0.52 -5.05 5.56
CA THR A 35 -1.76 -5.05 4.78
C THR A 35 -2.15 -6.47 4.37
N ALA A 36 -1.21 -7.27 3.86
CA ALA A 36 -1.47 -8.67 3.49
C ALA A 36 -1.90 -9.52 4.69
N ALA A 37 -1.24 -9.38 5.84
CA ALA A 37 -1.62 -10.07 7.07
C ALA A 37 -3.03 -9.67 7.53
N ALA A 38 -3.37 -8.38 7.52
CA ALA A 38 -4.71 -7.90 7.85
C ALA A 38 -5.77 -8.45 6.88
N THR A 39 -5.47 -8.53 5.58
CA THR A 39 -6.37 -9.17 4.60
C THR A 39 -6.56 -10.65 4.90
N MET A 40 -5.49 -11.38 5.25
CA MET A 40 -5.59 -12.81 5.58
C MET A 40 -6.37 -13.06 6.87
N LEU A 41 -6.28 -12.18 7.87
CA LEU A 41 -7.15 -12.27 9.06
C LEU A 41 -8.63 -12.16 8.68
N LEU A 42 -8.99 -11.26 7.75
CA LEU A 42 -10.36 -11.18 7.24
C LEU A 42 -10.79 -12.43 6.46
N VAL A 43 -9.84 -13.10 5.79
CA VAL A 43 -10.08 -14.40 5.12
C VAL A 43 -10.34 -15.50 6.14
N GLU A 44 -9.55 -15.56 7.21
CA GLU A 44 -9.75 -16.51 8.32
C GLU A 44 -11.09 -16.28 9.04
N GLU A 45 -11.54 -15.03 9.13
CA GLU A 45 -12.86 -14.65 9.69
C GLU A 45 -14.03 -14.88 8.71
N GLU A 46 -13.80 -15.42 7.50
CA GLU A 46 -14.79 -15.59 6.43
C GLU A 46 -15.51 -14.28 6.02
N ARG A 47 -14.89 -13.12 6.28
CA ARG A 47 -15.42 -11.79 5.93
C ARG A 47 -15.03 -11.34 4.53
N LEU A 48 -14.05 -12.02 3.94
CA LEU A 48 -13.54 -11.80 2.60
C LEU A 48 -12.97 -13.12 2.04
N SER A 49 -13.12 -13.38 0.76
CA SER A 49 -12.38 -14.44 0.05
C SER A 49 -11.30 -13.86 -0.84
N LEU A 50 -10.19 -14.57 -0.98
CA LEU A 50 -9.13 -14.20 -1.92
C LEU A 50 -9.61 -14.19 -3.38
N ASP A 51 -10.64 -14.97 -3.69
CA ASP A 51 -11.20 -15.08 -5.04
C ASP A 51 -12.40 -14.14 -5.27
N ASP A 52 -12.75 -13.33 -4.27
CA ASP A 52 -13.77 -12.29 -4.42
C ASP A 52 -13.30 -11.21 -5.38
N ARG A 53 -14.27 -10.66 -6.12
CA ARG A 53 -14.04 -9.51 -7.00
C ARG A 53 -13.89 -8.26 -6.16
N ILE A 54 -12.89 -7.44 -6.48
CA ILE A 54 -12.62 -6.22 -5.70
C ILE A 54 -13.78 -5.22 -5.76
N LEU A 55 -14.60 -5.29 -6.82
CA LEU A 55 -15.80 -4.48 -7.00
C LEU A 55 -16.90 -4.77 -5.97
N SER A 56 -16.85 -5.93 -5.29
CA SER A 56 -17.76 -6.22 -4.18
C SER A 56 -17.51 -5.37 -2.94
N TYR A 57 -16.35 -4.70 -2.86
CA TYR A 57 -15.91 -3.91 -1.71
C TYR A 57 -15.68 -2.43 -2.03
N LEU A 58 -15.77 -2.03 -3.30
CA LEU A 58 -15.53 -0.67 -3.76
C LEU A 58 -16.84 -0.05 -4.24
N ASP A 59 -17.27 1.01 -3.55
CA ASP A 59 -18.38 1.82 -4.01
C ASP A 59 -17.99 2.53 -5.31
N SER A 60 -18.84 2.46 -6.34
CA SER A 60 -18.79 3.33 -7.52
C SER A 60 -17.54 3.26 -8.40
N THR A 61 -17.02 2.06 -8.66
CA THR A 61 -15.98 1.86 -9.69
C THR A 61 -16.55 1.29 -10.98
N SER A 62 -16.30 1.96 -12.10
CA SER A 62 -16.88 1.67 -13.44
C SER A 62 -15.85 1.27 -14.50
N GLY A 63 -14.61 1.00 -14.09
CA GLY A 63 -13.50 0.63 -14.99
C GLY A 63 -13.42 -0.87 -15.34
N ASN A 64 -12.41 -1.23 -16.12
CA ASN A 64 -12.08 -2.62 -16.55
C ASN A 64 -11.63 -3.55 -15.40
N TRP A 65 -12.03 -3.27 -14.16
CA TRP A 65 -11.57 -3.96 -12.95
C TRP A 65 -12.54 -5.08 -12.51
N SER A 66 -13.60 -5.34 -13.27
CA SER A 66 -14.65 -6.32 -12.93
C SER A 66 -14.15 -7.76 -12.77
N ALA A 67 -13.04 -8.10 -13.44
CA ALA A 67 -12.40 -9.41 -13.35
C ALA A 67 -11.39 -9.53 -12.19
N ILE A 68 -10.99 -8.41 -11.59
CA ILE A 68 -9.87 -8.38 -10.65
C ILE A 68 -10.29 -8.98 -9.31
N THR A 69 -9.48 -9.91 -8.80
CA THR A 69 -9.69 -10.52 -7.49
C THR A 69 -8.80 -9.92 -6.40
N VAL A 70 -9.17 -10.11 -5.13
CA VAL A 70 -8.33 -9.70 -3.99
C VAL A 70 -6.95 -10.36 -4.06
N ARG A 71 -6.88 -11.64 -4.43
CA ARG A 71 -5.63 -12.38 -4.65
C ARG A 71 -4.70 -11.65 -5.61
N GLN A 72 -5.22 -11.19 -6.74
CA GLN A 72 -4.42 -10.51 -7.75
C GLN A 72 -3.86 -9.17 -7.27
N LEU A 73 -4.54 -8.48 -6.35
CA LEU A 73 -3.98 -7.30 -5.67
C LEU A 73 -2.80 -7.68 -4.77
N LEU A 74 -2.97 -8.72 -3.93
CA LEU A 74 -1.93 -9.17 -2.99
C LEU A 74 -0.70 -9.74 -3.70
N THR A 75 -0.85 -10.30 -4.90
CA THR A 75 0.24 -10.91 -5.68
C THR A 75 0.75 -10.05 -6.83
N HIS A 76 0.29 -8.81 -6.95
CA HIS A 76 0.68 -7.90 -8.05
C HIS A 76 0.45 -8.47 -9.47
N THR A 77 -0.67 -9.18 -9.67
CA THR A 77 -1.05 -9.79 -10.96
C THR A 77 -2.36 -9.27 -11.53
N SER A 78 -2.88 -8.16 -11.00
CA SER A 78 -4.15 -7.55 -11.44
C SER A 78 -4.07 -6.77 -12.75
N GLY A 79 -2.85 -6.39 -13.18
CA GLY A 79 -2.64 -5.49 -14.32
C GLY A 79 -2.91 -4.01 -14.01
N ILE A 80 -3.32 -3.65 -12.79
CA ILE A 80 -3.47 -2.23 -12.39
C ILE A 80 -2.08 -1.58 -12.39
N LYS A 81 -1.98 -0.41 -13.02
CA LYS A 81 -0.74 0.36 -13.13
C LYS A 81 -0.28 0.88 -11.76
N ASP A 82 1.00 1.19 -11.63
CA ASP A 82 1.54 1.87 -10.46
C ASP A 82 1.12 3.34 -10.46
N TYR A 83 0.33 3.74 -9.46
CA TYR A 83 -0.17 5.11 -9.32
C TYR A 83 0.96 6.11 -9.07
N THR A 84 2.10 5.70 -8.52
CA THR A 84 3.26 6.58 -8.29
C THR A 84 3.94 7.02 -9.59
N GLY A 85 3.66 6.31 -10.70
CA GLY A 85 4.11 6.67 -12.05
C GLY A 85 3.15 7.59 -12.81
N VAL A 86 1.94 7.83 -12.30
CA VAL A 86 0.94 8.68 -12.95
C VAL A 86 1.27 10.15 -12.66
N LYS A 87 1.51 10.95 -13.71
CA LYS A 87 1.99 12.33 -13.60
C LYS A 87 1.15 13.18 -12.64
N GLU A 88 -0.17 13.15 -12.79
CA GLU A 88 -1.10 13.92 -11.96
C GLU A 88 -0.99 13.56 -10.47
N LEU A 89 -1.10 12.26 -10.15
CA LEU A 89 -0.99 11.77 -8.77
C LEU A 89 0.41 12.03 -8.19
N LYS A 90 1.46 11.86 -8.99
CA LYS A 90 2.84 12.10 -8.58
C LYS A 90 3.10 13.57 -8.24
N GLU A 91 2.56 14.51 -9.00
CA GLU A 91 2.68 15.94 -8.66
C GLU A 91 1.88 16.27 -7.39
N LYS A 92 0.70 15.67 -7.22
CA LYS A 92 -0.12 15.86 -6.02
C LYS A 92 0.55 15.30 -4.75
N MET A 93 1.18 14.12 -4.83
CA MET A 93 1.95 13.50 -3.73
C MET A 93 3.10 14.37 -3.20
N LYS A 94 3.62 15.31 -3.99
CA LYS A 94 4.68 16.23 -3.53
C LYS A 94 4.14 17.32 -2.60
N GLN A 95 2.85 17.60 -2.68
CA GLN A 95 2.20 18.70 -1.97
C GLN A 95 1.39 18.19 -0.77
N GLU A 96 0.76 17.02 -0.91
CA GLU A 96 -0.16 16.49 0.11
C GLU A 96 -0.26 14.96 0.10
N PHE A 97 -0.89 14.42 1.15
CA PHE A 97 -1.29 13.02 1.20
C PHE A 97 -2.46 12.77 0.25
N LEU A 98 -2.40 11.69 -0.53
CA LEU A 98 -3.48 11.31 -1.43
C LEU A 98 -4.61 10.61 -0.67
N ASP A 99 -5.86 10.97 -0.97
CA ASP A 99 -7.03 10.18 -0.58
C ASP A 99 -7.08 8.90 -1.44
N PRO A 100 -7.12 7.69 -0.84
CA PRO A 100 -7.28 6.44 -1.59
C PRO A 100 -8.45 6.43 -2.58
N LYS A 101 -9.57 7.12 -2.27
CA LYS A 101 -10.73 7.19 -3.17
C LYS A 101 -10.40 7.95 -4.46
N GLU A 102 -9.64 9.03 -4.35
CA GLU A 102 -9.20 9.79 -5.51
C GLU A 102 -8.20 8.98 -6.36
N VAL A 103 -7.27 8.28 -5.71
CA VAL A 103 -6.35 7.37 -6.42
C VAL A 103 -7.15 6.35 -7.22
N ILE A 104 -8.15 5.70 -6.60
CA ILE A 104 -9.01 4.74 -7.30
C ILE A 104 -9.75 5.41 -8.47
N GLN A 105 -10.29 6.62 -8.29
CA GLN A 105 -11.02 7.35 -9.34
C GLN A 105 -10.15 7.66 -10.57
N VAL A 106 -8.91 8.07 -10.37
CA VAL A 106 -7.96 8.32 -11.47
C VAL A 106 -7.54 7.00 -12.11
N MET A 107 -7.18 6.02 -11.29
CA MET A 107 -6.58 4.78 -11.78
C MET A 107 -7.56 3.88 -12.53
N GLN A 108 -8.85 3.89 -12.18
CA GLN A 108 -9.86 3.07 -12.86
C GLN A 108 -10.12 3.46 -14.32
N ALA A 109 -9.76 4.68 -14.72
CA ALA A 109 -9.89 5.16 -16.10
C ALA A 109 -8.72 4.72 -16.99
N LEU A 110 -7.64 4.21 -16.39
CA LEU A 110 -6.46 3.76 -17.14
C LEU A 110 -6.64 2.31 -17.62
N PRO A 111 -6.11 1.96 -18.81
CA PRO A 111 -6.10 0.57 -19.24
C PRO A 111 -5.21 -0.27 -18.31
N LEU A 112 -5.58 -1.54 -18.13
CA LEU A 112 -4.71 -2.54 -17.52
C LEU A 112 -3.48 -2.78 -18.41
N ASN A 113 -2.40 -3.28 -17.79
CA ASN A 113 -1.21 -3.76 -18.50
C ASN A 113 -1.47 -5.08 -19.22
#